data_AF-A0A0C3GGS8-F1
#
_entry.id   AF-A0A0C3GGS8-F1
#
_cell.length_a   1.000
_cell.length_b   1.000
_cell.length_c   1.000
_cell.angle_alpha   90.00
_cell.angle_beta   90.00
_cell.angle_gamma   90.00
#
_symmetry.space_group_name_H-M   'P 1'
#
loop_
_entity.id
_entity.type
_entity.pdbx_description
1 polymer ?
#
loop_
_entity_poly.entity_id
_entity_poly.type
_entity_poly.pdbx_seq_one_letter_code
_entity_poly.pdbx_strand_id
1 'polypeptide(L)'
;MLRLVLLFVGYCLSIASCQQSSAGGPAVNFTNETGRTALLWSSIGLAVLTSLLQGLVTTIVAIAEDQDMWTFRFRIARFEHWWWTVISTLLAVSFVLIVLSFLSGNNNDSLGVLALSTATMIAIVRYALPVWRNREYIENRWLAWTGNSRTAVKAIYKDMCGDATLWRKMAEAHTKNKIVSPPSDAWGFALRPPQGLWQDPTALLGKIGKNDGNWAYRPSDGSVWPSGPCIYDDGLEAEANQVSLLWGEDEGFRRRVSRGINSMPAGLLASRPFTVDGYNGEGLCLAFGLLGRNKGLRPAQYIFDVEDKLKKEQGITRDRSKTRITAELENSSTWSPRPNKVMRSYYAKAIDEQYGTLPEDFRNVATEISLIFLDIQEIPLRTWLRNKLDQQSMDVNKLMSARPTPVITRPKATPAQLQTLYRASYTSMVLSLNYFAPSGTTSITRANSASPVRPDLICFALLWLADHAVRLDPTTERYVRGPGVNAPEWWVENWKTGCHAMNIKAVQSL
;
A
#
# COMPACT_ATOMS: atom_id res chain seq x y z
N MET A 1 26.18 -4.93 13.64
CA MET A 1 25.79 -6.25 14.16
C MET A 1 26.84 -7.34 13.86
N LEU A 2 27.30 -7.51 12.61
CA LEU A 2 28.48 -8.35 12.30
C LEU A 2 29.68 -8.00 13.18
N ARG A 3 29.94 -6.71 13.44
CA ARG A 3 30.95 -6.24 14.41
C ARG A 3 30.72 -6.73 15.85
N LEU A 4 29.48 -6.88 16.30
CA LEU A 4 29.15 -7.33 17.66
C LEU A 4 29.31 -8.85 17.79
N VAL A 5 28.93 -9.61 16.76
CA VAL A 5 29.23 -11.04 16.66
C VAL A 5 30.73 -11.27 16.53
N LEU A 6 31.44 -10.49 15.72
CA LEU A 6 32.90 -10.56 15.60
C LEU A 6 33.62 -10.09 16.87
N LEU A 7 33.05 -9.15 17.63
CA LEU A 7 33.58 -8.75 18.95
C LEU A 7 33.32 -9.82 20.01
N PHE A 8 32.16 -10.48 19.99
CA PHE A 8 31.87 -11.59 20.90
C PHE A 8 32.71 -12.84 20.55
N VAL A 9 32.80 -13.20 19.28
CA VAL A 9 33.67 -14.26 18.77
C VAL A 9 35.13 -13.90 19.02
N GLY A 10 35.53 -12.65 18.79
CA GLY A 10 36.85 -12.13 19.11
C GLY A 10 37.15 -12.17 20.61
N TYR A 11 36.18 -11.87 21.46
CA TYR A 11 36.29 -11.97 22.92
C TYR A 11 36.44 -13.43 23.36
N CYS A 12 35.59 -14.34 22.86
CA CYS A 12 35.70 -15.77 23.12
C CYS A 12 37.03 -16.38 22.60
N LEU A 13 37.50 -15.95 21.42
CA LEU A 13 38.79 -16.35 20.86
C LEU A 13 39.97 -15.73 21.62
N SER A 14 39.83 -14.52 22.17
CA SER A 14 40.85 -13.88 23.00
C SER A 14 40.96 -14.51 24.40
N ILE A 15 39.89 -15.13 24.89
CA ILE A 15 39.95 -15.98 26.09
C ILE A 15 40.63 -17.31 25.78
N ALA A 16 40.62 -17.75 24.51
CA ALA A 16 41.21 -19.01 24.06
C ALA A 16 42.72 -18.93 23.71
N SER A 17 43.39 -17.77 23.85
CA SER A 17 44.80 -17.64 23.48
C SER A 17 45.80 -18.26 24.47
N CYS A 18 46.44 -19.33 23.97
CA CYS A 18 47.81 -19.83 24.21
C CYS A 18 48.18 -20.52 25.54
N GLN A 19 48.06 -21.84 25.55
CA GLN A 19 49.19 -22.73 25.89
C GLN A 19 49.24 -23.89 24.88
N GLN A 20 50.29 -23.92 24.05
CA GLN A 20 50.55 -25.01 23.10
C GLN A 20 50.91 -26.28 23.88
N SER A 21 50.08 -27.32 23.76
CA SER A 21 50.48 -28.69 24.05
C SER A 21 50.70 -29.42 22.74
N SER A 22 51.91 -29.93 22.58
CA SER A 22 52.35 -30.73 21.44
C SER A 22 51.71 -32.12 21.47
N ALA A 23 51.10 -32.49 20.33
CA ALA A 23 50.53 -33.79 19.97
C ALA A 23 49.04 -34.02 20.34
N GLY A 24 48.13 -33.68 19.42
CA GLY A 24 46.76 -34.18 19.39
C GLY A 24 45.69 -33.15 19.02
N GLY A 25 45.53 -32.83 17.72
CA GLY A 25 44.42 -32.03 17.19
C GLY A 25 44.28 -30.59 17.73
N PRO A 26 43.36 -29.78 17.20
CA PRO A 26 43.03 -28.48 17.77
C PRO A 26 42.21 -28.68 19.05
N ALA A 27 42.88 -28.73 20.21
CA ALA A 27 42.25 -28.74 21.52
C ALA A 27 42.32 -27.35 22.14
N VAL A 28 41.20 -26.86 22.69
CA VAL A 28 41.16 -25.60 23.44
C VAL A 28 41.20 -25.95 24.93
N ASN A 29 42.31 -25.65 25.61
CA ASN A 29 42.48 -25.87 27.04
C ASN A 29 41.68 -24.84 27.84
N PHE A 30 40.36 -25.01 27.92
CA PHE A 30 39.56 -24.30 28.91
C PHE A 30 39.80 -24.87 30.31
N THR A 31 40.03 -23.97 31.26
CA THR A 31 40.27 -24.26 32.67
C THR A 31 39.02 -24.84 33.34
N ASN A 32 39.20 -25.99 34.02
CA ASN A 32 38.26 -26.67 34.93
C ASN A 32 37.05 -27.42 34.29
N GLU A 33 36.74 -28.64 34.77
CA GLU A 33 35.60 -29.47 34.30
C GLU A 33 34.25 -28.74 34.42
N THR A 34 34.13 -27.90 35.45
CA THR A 34 32.98 -27.02 35.69
C THR A 34 32.74 -26.06 34.52
N GLY A 35 33.79 -25.50 33.92
CA GLY A 35 33.67 -24.57 32.79
C GLY A 35 33.16 -25.25 31.53
N ARG A 36 33.64 -26.46 31.25
CA ARG A 36 33.21 -27.29 30.11
C ARG A 36 31.73 -27.66 30.20
N THR A 37 31.31 -28.04 31.41
CA THR A 37 29.92 -28.39 31.72
C THR A 37 29.00 -27.16 31.64
N ALA A 38 29.46 -26.01 32.15
CA ALA A 38 28.73 -24.75 32.07
C ALA A 38 28.51 -24.28 30.62
N LEU A 39 29.51 -24.43 29.74
CA LEU A 39 29.38 -24.10 28.31
C LEU A 39 28.30 -24.96 27.62
N LEU A 40 28.28 -26.27 27.90
CA LEU A 40 27.27 -27.19 27.36
C LEU A 40 25.86 -26.78 27.79
N TRP A 41 25.63 -26.61 29.09
CA TRP A 41 24.31 -26.25 29.62
C TRP A 41 23.86 -24.86 29.17
N SER A 42 24.80 -23.92 28.99
CA SER A 42 24.50 -22.60 28.43
C SER A 42 24.04 -22.71 26.97
N SER A 43 24.70 -23.56 26.16
CA SER A 43 24.30 -23.82 24.78
C SER A 43 22.89 -24.41 24.71
N ILE A 44 22.61 -25.44 25.52
CA ILE A 44 21.29 -26.08 25.62
C ILE A 44 20.24 -25.07 26.08
N GLY A 45 20.51 -24.29 27.13
CA GLY A 45 19.60 -23.27 27.64
C GLY A 45 19.24 -22.23 26.58
N LEU A 46 20.22 -21.77 25.79
CA LEU A 46 19.98 -20.86 24.67
C LEU A 46 19.17 -21.52 23.54
N ALA A 47 19.41 -22.79 23.23
CA ALA A 47 18.65 -23.53 22.23
C ALA A 47 17.18 -23.74 22.62
N VAL A 48 16.92 -24.01 23.91
CA VAL A 48 15.56 -24.10 24.45
C VAL A 48 14.87 -22.74 24.41
N LEU A 49 15.55 -21.68 24.85
CA LEU A 49 15.01 -20.31 24.81
C LEU A 49 14.66 -19.88 23.38
N THR A 50 15.52 -20.16 22.40
CA THR A 50 15.27 -19.85 20.99
C THR A 50 14.08 -20.61 20.44
N SER A 51 13.93 -21.90 20.79
CA SER A 51 12.78 -22.71 20.39
C SER A 51 11.46 -22.16 20.97
N LEU A 52 11.46 -21.72 22.23
CA LEU A 52 10.31 -21.07 22.86
C LEU A 52 9.96 -19.74 22.18
N LEU A 53 10.96 -18.90 21.90
CA LEU A 53 10.75 -17.63 21.19
C LEU A 53 10.21 -17.84 19.78
N GLN A 54 10.76 -18.80 19.04
CA GLN A 54 10.28 -19.16 17.71
C GLN A 54 8.83 -19.64 17.77
N GLY A 55 8.50 -20.58 18.67
CA GLY A 55 7.15 -21.08 18.85
C GLY A 55 6.15 -20.00 19.25
N LEU A 56 6.55 -19.07 20.11
CA LEU A 56 5.72 -17.92 20.50
C LEU A 56 5.43 -17.01 19.31
N VAL A 57 6.44 -16.66 18.52
CA VAL A 57 6.28 -15.81 17.33
C VAL A 57 5.34 -16.47 16.31
N THR A 58 5.55 -17.74 15.99
CA THR A 58 4.70 -18.45 15.01
C THR A 58 3.26 -18.57 15.51
N THR A 59 3.07 -18.82 16.81
CA THR A 59 1.74 -18.91 17.41
C THR A 59 1.02 -17.56 17.39
N ILE A 60 1.71 -16.45 17.71
CA ILE A 60 1.12 -15.11 17.63
C ILE A 60 0.69 -14.77 16.20
N VAL A 61 1.50 -15.12 15.20
CA VAL A 61 1.17 -14.92 13.78
C VAL A 61 -0.06 -15.74 13.39
N ALA A 62 -0.09 -17.04 13.75
CA ALA A 62 -1.21 -17.92 13.45
C ALA A 62 -2.52 -17.41 14.08
N ILE A 63 -2.51 -17.07 15.37
CA ILE A 63 -3.69 -16.50 16.05
C ILE A 63 -4.13 -15.19 15.38
N ALA A 64 -3.19 -14.34 14.98
CA ALA A 64 -3.52 -13.07 14.33
C ALA A 64 -4.18 -13.28 12.95
N GLU A 65 -3.75 -14.30 12.20
CA GLU A 65 -4.35 -14.65 10.91
C GLU A 65 -5.71 -15.36 11.10
N ASP A 66 -5.81 -16.32 12.02
CA ASP A 66 -7.04 -17.07 12.32
C ASP A 66 -8.17 -16.20 12.89
N GLN A 67 -7.82 -15.13 13.60
CA GLN A 67 -8.78 -14.18 14.18
C GLN A 67 -9.00 -12.93 13.32
N ASP A 68 -8.55 -12.94 12.05
CA ASP A 68 -8.63 -11.81 11.13
C ASP A 68 -8.04 -10.50 11.66
N MET A 69 -7.06 -10.56 12.56
CA MET A 69 -6.39 -9.39 13.17
C MET A 69 -5.33 -8.80 12.24
N TRP A 70 -5.72 -8.48 11.01
CA TRP A 70 -4.81 -8.12 9.92
C TRP A 70 -3.99 -6.85 10.18
N THR A 71 -4.54 -5.83 10.84
CA THR A 71 -3.76 -4.64 11.23
C THR A 71 -2.64 -5.00 12.21
N PHE A 72 -2.91 -5.88 13.17
CA PHE A 72 -1.90 -6.38 14.10
C PHE A 72 -0.86 -7.24 13.38
N ARG A 73 -1.30 -8.17 12.52
CA ARG A 73 -0.43 -9.04 11.71
C ARG A 73 0.55 -8.27 10.84
N PHE A 74 0.07 -7.26 10.10
CA PHE A 74 0.94 -6.46 9.24
C PHE A 74 1.91 -5.60 10.04
N ARG A 75 1.48 -5.09 11.19
CA ARG A 75 2.37 -4.34 12.08
C ARG A 75 3.50 -5.22 12.61
N ILE A 76 3.19 -6.45 13.01
CA ILE A 76 4.21 -7.45 13.39
C ILE A 76 5.14 -7.74 12.22
N ALA A 77 4.60 -7.89 11.00
CA ALA A 77 5.39 -8.17 9.80
C ALA A 77 6.56 -7.20 9.62
N ARG A 78 6.34 -5.92 9.91
CA ARG A 78 7.35 -4.86 9.83
C ARG A 78 8.55 -5.11 10.74
N PHE A 79 8.40 -5.85 11.83
CA PHE A 79 9.45 -6.17 12.79
C PHE A 79 9.97 -7.61 12.69
N GLU A 80 9.39 -8.45 11.81
CA GLU A 80 9.80 -9.86 11.64
C GLU A 80 11.31 -10.00 11.37
N HIS A 81 11.90 -9.09 10.60
CA HIS A 81 13.33 -9.12 10.30
C HIS A 81 14.18 -9.04 11.56
N TRP A 82 13.79 -8.21 12.54
CA TRP A 82 14.49 -8.11 13.82
C TRP A 82 14.34 -9.39 14.65
N TRP A 83 13.15 -10.00 14.65
CA TRP A 83 12.88 -11.19 15.47
C TRP A 83 13.68 -12.38 14.96
N TRP A 84 13.67 -12.60 13.64
CA TRP A 84 14.48 -13.65 13.01
C TRP A 84 15.97 -13.40 13.14
N THR A 85 16.39 -12.14 13.19
CA THR A 85 17.79 -11.79 13.47
C THR A 85 18.19 -12.15 14.90
N VAL A 86 17.34 -11.87 15.89
CA VAL A 86 17.58 -12.25 17.29
C VAL A 86 17.63 -13.77 17.43
N ILE A 87 16.66 -14.49 16.87
CA ILE A 87 16.63 -15.96 16.88
C ILE A 87 17.89 -16.53 16.23
N SER A 88 18.25 -16.06 15.04
CA SER A 88 19.46 -16.52 14.32
C SER A 88 20.74 -16.23 15.09
N THR A 89 20.82 -15.08 15.78
CA THR A 89 22.00 -14.71 16.58
C THR A 89 22.12 -15.60 17.82
N LEU A 90 21.03 -15.85 18.53
CA LEU A 90 21.02 -16.73 19.69
C LEU A 90 21.38 -18.18 19.31
N LEU A 91 20.87 -18.67 18.18
CA LEU A 91 21.24 -19.97 17.62
C LEU A 91 22.72 -20.02 17.24
N ALA A 92 23.26 -18.98 16.60
CA ALA A 92 24.68 -18.89 16.27
C ALA A 92 25.57 -18.88 17.52
N VAL A 93 25.18 -18.15 18.58
CA VAL A 93 25.90 -18.17 19.86
C VAL A 93 25.83 -19.56 20.50
N SER A 94 24.65 -20.18 20.54
CA SER A 94 24.47 -21.56 21.03
C SER A 94 25.36 -22.55 20.26
N PHE A 95 25.44 -22.41 18.94
CA PHE A 95 26.29 -23.22 18.07
C PHE A 95 27.79 -23.01 18.36
N VAL A 96 28.24 -21.77 18.58
CA VAL A 96 29.64 -21.52 18.96
C VAL A 96 29.95 -22.15 20.32
N LEU A 97 29.06 -22.03 21.30
CA LEU A 97 29.25 -22.60 22.63
C LEU A 97 29.33 -24.13 22.61
N ILE A 98 28.50 -24.80 21.80
CA ILE A 98 28.57 -26.27 21.69
C ILE A 98 29.84 -26.73 20.98
N VAL A 99 30.31 -26.00 19.96
CA VAL A 99 31.59 -26.29 19.29
C VAL A 99 32.76 -26.11 20.27
N LEU A 100 32.76 -25.04 21.06
CA LEU A 100 33.79 -24.83 22.09
C LEU A 100 33.73 -25.92 23.18
N SER A 101 32.54 -26.35 23.59
CA SER A 101 32.38 -27.47 24.53
C SER A 101 32.91 -28.78 23.92
N PHE A 102 32.60 -29.07 22.66
CA PHE A 102 33.11 -30.23 21.93
C PHE A 102 34.65 -30.20 21.83
N LEU A 103 35.23 -29.07 21.38
CA LEU A 103 36.69 -28.90 21.27
C LEU A 103 37.41 -28.94 22.62
N SER A 104 36.72 -28.65 23.73
CA SER A 104 37.25 -28.82 25.08
C SER A 104 37.28 -30.29 25.55
N GLY A 105 36.83 -31.23 24.70
CA GLY A 105 36.86 -32.67 24.94
C GLY A 105 35.51 -33.28 25.34
N ASN A 106 34.40 -32.53 25.24
CA ASN A 106 33.06 -33.07 25.50
C ASN A 106 32.53 -33.79 24.26
N ASN A 107 33.18 -34.89 23.90
CA ASN A 107 33.05 -35.53 22.59
C ASN A 107 31.74 -36.34 22.42
N ASN A 108 30.93 -36.46 23.47
CA ASN A 108 29.72 -37.28 23.47
C ASN A 108 28.54 -36.62 22.73
N ASP A 109 28.64 -35.35 22.31
CA ASP A 109 27.52 -34.57 21.75
C ASP A 109 27.71 -34.15 20.27
N SER A 110 28.25 -35.04 19.44
CA SER A 110 28.38 -34.80 18.00
C SER A 110 27.03 -34.60 17.29
N LEU A 111 25.97 -35.25 17.80
CA LEU A 111 24.61 -35.11 17.29
C LEU A 111 24.05 -33.70 17.56
N GLY A 112 24.28 -33.14 18.76
CA GLY A 112 23.87 -31.78 19.10
C GLY A 112 24.52 -30.73 18.21
N VAL A 113 25.81 -30.88 17.89
CA VAL A 113 26.53 -30.00 16.96
C VAL A 113 25.91 -30.04 15.55
N LEU A 114 25.59 -31.25 15.05
CA LEU A 114 24.95 -31.42 13.74
C LEU A 114 23.51 -30.85 13.73
N ALA A 115 22.74 -31.08 14.79
CA ALA A 115 21.38 -30.57 14.91
C ALA A 115 21.36 -29.04 14.97
N LEU A 116 22.21 -28.42 15.82
CA LEU A 116 22.29 -26.97 15.96
C LEU A 116 22.84 -26.29 14.70
N SER A 117 23.83 -26.87 14.02
CA SER A 117 24.33 -26.32 12.75
C SER A 117 23.24 -26.34 11.67
N THR A 118 22.50 -27.45 11.55
CA THR A 118 21.39 -27.57 10.60
C THR A 118 20.26 -26.60 10.93
N ALA A 119 19.86 -26.50 12.20
CA ALA A 119 18.82 -25.57 12.66
C ALA A 119 19.23 -24.11 12.42
N THR A 120 20.49 -23.75 12.72
CA THR A 120 21.03 -22.40 12.49
C THR A 120 21.02 -22.06 10.99
N MET A 121 21.45 -22.99 10.14
CA MET A 121 21.46 -22.78 8.69
C MET A 121 20.05 -22.62 8.13
N ILE A 122 19.09 -23.45 8.57
CA ILE A 122 17.68 -23.33 8.20
C ILE A 122 17.14 -21.98 8.66
N ALA A 123 17.41 -21.56 9.90
CA ALA A 123 16.92 -20.30 10.44
C ALA A 123 17.40 -19.10 9.63
N ILE A 124 18.69 -19.08 9.27
CA ILE A 124 19.29 -17.99 8.49
C ILE A 124 18.75 -18.00 7.06
N VAL A 125 18.79 -19.14 6.37
CA VAL A 125 18.49 -19.21 4.92
C VAL A 125 17.01 -19.18 4.62
N ARG A 126 16.18 -19.88 5.40
CA ARG A 126 14.73 -19.94 5.15
C ARG A 126 13.95 -18.78 5.77
N TYR A 127 14.41 -18.21 6.88
CA TYR A 127 13.66 -17.18 7.59
C TYR A 127 14.35 -15.81 7.60
N ALA A 128 15.56 -15.70 8.13
CA ALA A 128 16.19 -14.39 8.31
C ALA A 128 16.50 -13.69 6.97
N LEU A 129 17.19 -14.36 6.05
CA LEU A 129 17.58 -13.77 4.77
C LEU A 129 16.38 -13.32 3.92
N PRO A 130 15.32 -14.13 3.72
CA PRO A 130 14.17 -13.70 2.94
C PRO A 130 13.45 -12.50 3.54
N VAL A 131 13.27 -12.46 4.87
CA VAL A 131 12.57 -11.36 5.53
C VAL A 131 13.40 -10.06 5.46
N TRP A 132 14.73 -10.13 5.55
CA TRP A 132 15.60 -8.97 5.31
C TRP A 132 15.54 -8.47 3.87
N ARG A 133 15.57 -9.38 2.90
CA ARG A 133 15.45 -9.02 1.47
C ARG A 133 14.11 -8.35 1.16
N ASN A 134 13.04 -8.85 1.76
CA ASN A 134 11.68 -8.37 1.49
C ASN A 134 11.21 -7.27 2.46
N ARG A 135 12.10 -6.73 3.31
CA ARG A 135 11.71 -5.71 4.31
C ARG A 135 11.07 -4.48 3.67
N GLU A 136 11.57 -4.10 2.48
CA GLU A 136 11.11 -2.90 1.79
C GLU A 136 9.72 -3.13 1.19
N TYR A 137 9.48 -4.33 0.65
CA TYR A 137 8.18 -4.80 0.21
C TYR A 137 7.17 -4.86 1.36
N ILE A 138 7.55 -5.38 2.54
CA ILE A 138 6.66 -5.44 3.72
C ILE A 138 6.19 -4.04 4.12
N GLU A 139 7.07 -3.04 4.09
CA GLU A 139 6.69 -1.66 4.37
C GLU A 139 5.73 -1.10 3.30
N ASN A 140 5.99 -1.39 2.01
CA ASN A 140 5.10 -0.97 0.94
C ASN A 140 3.73 -1.65 1.02
N ARG A 141 3.70 -2.93 1.41
CA ARG A 141 2.48 -3.68 1.69
C ARG A 141 1.71 -3.07 2.85
N TRP A 142 2.39 -2.71 3.94
CA TRP A 142 1.77 -1.97 5.03
C TRP A 142 1.12 -0.69 4.53
N LEU A 143 1.83 0.14 3.76
CA LEU A 143 1.30 1.42 3.27
C LEU A 143 0.15 1.23 2.27
N ALA A 144 0.28 0.27 1.35
CA ALA A 144 -0.72 -0.02 0.33
C ALA A 144 -2.03 -0.53 0.93
N TRP A 145 -1.99 -1.23 2.06
CA TRP A 145 -3.18 -1.77 2.71
C TRP A 145 -3.78 -0.86 3.79
N THR A 146 -3.02 0.11 4.30
CA THR A 146 -3.42 0.90 5.47
C THR A 146 -3.54 2.41 5.25
N GLY A 147 -3.22 2.94 4.07
CA GLY A 147 -3.40 4.37 3.81
C GLY A 147 -4.86 4.84 3.87
N ASN A 148 -5.10 6.09 3.47
CA ASN A 148 -6.44 6.67 3.47
C ASN A 148 -7.41 5.83 2.64
N SER A 149 -8.65 5.73 3.11
CA SER A 149 -9.69 4.91 2.52
C SER A 149 -10.85 5.77 2.04
N ARG A 150 -11.50 5.31 0.98
CA ARG A 150 -12.68 5.92 0.41
C ARG A 150 -13.89 5.03 0.65
N THR A 151 -14.97 5.61 1.15
CA THR A 151 -16.21 4.88 1.41
C THR A 151 -17.43 5.68 1.01
N ALA A 152 -18.50 5.00 0.63
CA ALA A 152 -19.77 5.62 0.35
C ALA A 152 -20.52 5.91 1.65
N VAL A 153 -21.03 7.13 1.82
CA VAL A 153 -21.93 7.50 2.91
C VAL A 153 -23.18 8.15 2.33
N LYS A 154 -24.30 8.14 3.07
CA LYS A 154 -25.53 8.80 2.62
C LYS A 154 -25.31 10.31 2.55
N ALA A 155 -25.89 10.98 1.55
CA ALA A 155 -25.73 12.42 1.34
C ALA A 155 -26.18 13.26 2.56
N ILE A 156 -27.15 12.77 3.33
CA ILE A 156 -27.60 13.40 4.59
C ILE A 156 -26.48 13.62 5.62
N TYR A 157 -25.37 12.85 5.53
CA TYR A 157 -24.24 12.93 6.46
C TYR A 157 -23.10 13.81 5.95
N LYS A 158 -23.23 14.42 4.77
CA LYS A 158 -22.13 15.15 4.12
C LYS A 158 -21.58 16.30 4.99
N ASP A 159 -22.43 16.98 5.73
CA ASP A 159 -22.06 18.13 6.57
C ASP A 159 -21.43 17.67 7.89
N MET A 160 -21.60 16.39 8.26
CA MET A 160 -20.98 15.78 9.44
C MET A 160 -19.57 15.25 9.15
N CYS A 161 -19.17 15.17 7.88
CA CYS A 161 -17.89 14.63 7.46
C CYS A 161 -16.77 15.66 7.58
N GLY A 162 -16.48 16.07 8.81
CA GLY A 162 -15.59 17.17 9.16
C GLY A 162 -14.11 16.81 9.26
N ASP A 163 -13.40 17.64 10.02
CA ASP A 163 -12.01 17.43 10.42
C ASP A 163 -11.89 16.45 11.61
N ALA A 164 -10.66 16.17 12.02
CA ALA A 164 -10.36 15.31 13.17
C ALA A 164 -11.06 15.76 14.46
N THR A 165 -11.26 17.07 14.63
CA THR A 165 -11.93 17.64 15.81
C THR A 165 -13.41 17.28 15.82
N LEU A 166 -14.10 17.45 14.69
CA LEU A 166 -15.52 17.11 14.57
C LEU A 166 -15.75 15.62 14.76
N TRP A 167 -14.94 14.78 14.12
CA TRP A 167 -15.01 13.33 14.28
C TRP A 167 -14.84 12.90 15.74
N ARG A 168 -13.91 13.53 16.47
CA ARG A 168 -13.67 13.23 17.88
C ARG A 168 -14.87 13.61 18.75
N LYS A 169 -15.43 14.80 18.56
CA LYS A 169 -16.64 15.25 19.27
C LYS A 169 -17.80 14.30 19.01
N MET A 170 -18.00 13.87 17.77
CA MET A 170 -19.03 12.89 17.42
C MET A 170 -18.80 11.54 18.11
N ALA A 171 -17.56 11.04 18.14
CA ALA A 171 -17.25 9.78 18.81
C ALA A 171 -17.49 9.84 20.33
N GLU A 172 -17.12 10.97 20.97
CA GLU A 172 -17.34 11.20 22.41
C GLU A 172 -18.83 11.26 22.77
N ALA A 173 -19.64 11.92 21.95
CA ALA A 173 -21.09 12.02 22.15
C ALA A 173 -21.80 10.64 22.15
N HIS A 174 -21.24 9.65 21.45
CA HIS A 174 -21.85 8.32 21.28
C HIS A 174 -21.23 7.22 22.17
N THR A 175 -20.41 7.59 23.16
CA THR A 175 -19.74 6.65 24.08
C THR A 175 -20.68 5.69 24.83
N LYS A 176 -21.97 6.01 24.96
CA LYS A 176 -22.98 5.14 25.61
C LYS A 176 -23.28 3.86 24.83
N ASN A 177 -23.10 3.85 23.50
CA ASN A 177 -23.34 2.69 22.65
C ASN A 177 -22.00 2.18 22.12
N LYS A 178 -21.44 1.14 22.75
CA LYS A 178 -20.12 0.57 22.38
C LYS A 178 -20.13 0.13 20.92
N ILE A 179 -19.55 0.94 20.03
CA ILE A 179 -19.28 0.54 18.65
C ILE A 179 -18.25 -0.58 18.73
N VAL A 180 -18.53 -1.76 18.17
CA VAL A 180 -17.57 -2.86 18.21
C VAL A 180 -16.58 -2.65 17.07
N SER A 181 -15.28 -2.66 17.38
CA SER A 181 -14.24 -2.67 16.35
C SER A 181 -14.25 -4.03 15.64
N PRO A 182 -14.14 -4.06 14.30
CA PRO A 182 -13.80 -5.28 13.59
C PRO A 182 -12.50 -5.88 14.12
N PRO A 183 -12.35 -7.22 14.11
CA PRO A 183 -11.09 -7.88 14.49
C PRO A 183 -9.88 -7.37 13.71
N SER A 184 -10.07 -7.05 12.42
CA SER A 184 -9.05 -6.44 11.55
C SER A 184 -8.46 -5.16 12.09
N ASP A 185 -9.19 -4.45 12.96
CA ASP A 185 -8.83 -3.15 13.50
C ASP A 185 -8.24 -3.28 14.91
N ALA A 186 -8.14 -4.49 15.44
CA ALA A 186 -7.57 -4.74 16.75
C ALA A 186 -6.06 -4.47 16.75
N TRP A 187 -5.63 -3.66 17.71
CA TRP A 187 -4.21 -3.29 17.85
C TRP A 187 -3.43 -4.26 18.76
N GLY A 188 -4.06 -5.31 19.29
CA GLY A 188 -3.43 -6.32 20.14
C GLY A 188 -2.65 -5.73 21.32
N PHE A 189 -1.50 -6.33 21.65
CA PHE A 189 -0.58 -5.88 22.71
C PHE A 189 0.25 -4.65 22.33
N ALA A 190 -0.37 -3.57 21.85
CA ALA A 190 0.35 -2.33 21.58
C ALA A 190 0.79 -1.67 22.89
N LEU A 191 2.10 -1.67 23.19
CA LEU A 191 2.67 -0.94 24.34
C LEU A 191 2.33 0.55 24.31
N ARG A 192 2.19 1.12 23.12
CA ARG A 192 1.68 2.47 22.89
C ARG A 192 0.60 2.40 21.80
N PRO A 193 -0.69 2.49 22.15
CA PRO A 193 -1.74 2.53 21.14
C PRO A 193 -1.55 3.79 20.28
N PRO A 194 -1.85 3.71 18.97
CA PRO A 194 -1.74 4.83 18.06
C PRO A 194 -2.77 5.91 18.44
N GLN A 195 -2.43 7.14 18.08
CA GLN A 195 -3.36 8.26 18.20
C GLN A 195 -4.46 8.15 17.14
N GLY A 196 -5.60 8.78 17.42
CA GLY A 196 -6.75 8.81 16.52
C GLY A 196 -7.91 7.92 16.95
N LEU A 197 -9.01 8.02 16.20
CA LEU A 197 -10.24 7.29 16.42
C LEU A 197 -10.14 5.88 15.88
N TRP A 198 -10.60 4.91 16.68
CA TRP A 198 -10.65 3.50 16.29
C TRP A 198 -11.98 3.12 15.64
N GLN A 199 -13.02 3.92 15.85
CA GLN A 199 -14.35 3.66 15.32
C GLN A 199 -14.37 3.84 13.80
N ASP A 200 -15.18 3.01 13.13
CA ASP A 200 -15.43 3.16 11.70
C ASP A 200 -16.29 4.41 11.44
N PRO A 201 -15.93 5.29 10.48
CA PRO A 201 -16.72 6.49 10.20
C PRO A 201 -18.15 6.16 9.79
N THR A 202 -18.37 5.06 9.06
CA THR A 202 -19.74 4.67 8.66
C THR A 202 -20.56 4.19 9.84
N ALA A 203 -19.92 3.54 10.83
CA ALA A 203 -20.58 3.10 12.06
C ALA A 203 -20.88 4.28 12.99
N LEU A 204 -19.97 5.26 13.08
CA LEU A 204 -20.21 6.52 13.78
C LEU A 204 -21.44 7.24 13.20
N LEU A 205 -21.46 7.45 11.88
CA LEU A 205 -22.57 8.11 11.20
C LEU A 205 -23.89 7.32 11.33
N GLY A 206 -23.85 5.99 11.24
CA GLY A 206 -25.03 5.14 11.37
C GLY A 206 -25.71 5.22 12.74
N LYS A 207 -24.98 5.58 13.80
CA LYS A 207 -25.52 5.73 15.16
C LYS A 207 -26.20 7.07 15.41
N ILE A 208 -25.99 8.06 14.55
CA ILE A 208 -26.56 9.40 14.69
C ILE A 208 -28.09 9.42 14.46
N GLY A 209 -28.67 8.33 13.94
CA GLY A 209 -30.13 8.21 13.76
C GLY A 209 -30.69 9.18 12.71
N LYS A 210 -31.89 8.87 12.17
CA LYS A 210 -32.63 9.78 11.28
C LYS A 210 -33.58 10.73 12.04
N ASN A 211 -33.80 10.49 13.34
CA ASN A 211 -34.94 11.03 14.08
C ASN A 211 -34.63 12.11 15.12
N ASP A 212 -33.35 12.42 15.37
CA ASP A 212 -33.01 13.49 16.31
C ASP A 212 -32.98 14.83 15.57
N GLY A 213 -34.15 15.37 15.24
CA GLY A 213 -34.34 16.66 14.54
C GLY A 213 -33.74 17.90 15.22
N ASN A 214 -32.91 17.70 16.25
CA ASN A 214 -32.14 18.71 16.98
C ASN A 214 -30.66 18.27 17.00
N TRP A 215 -30.01 18.24 15.84
CA TRP A 215 -28.57 17.98 15.80
C TRP A 215 -27.82 19.22 16.32
N ALA A 216 -27.42 19.17 17.59
CA ALA A 216 -26.71 20.20 18.34
C ALA A 216 -25.26 20.48 17.88
N TYR A 217 -24.96 20.24 16.62
CA TYR A 217 -23.70 20.64 15.99
C TYR A 217 -23.98 21.55 14.80
N ARG A 218 -24.90 22.51 14.92
CA ARG A 218 -24.78 23.76 14.17
C ARG A 218 -23.84 24.67 14.96
N PRO A 219 -23.03 25.53 14.33
CA PRO A 219 -22.37 26.57 15.09
C PRO A 219 -23.49 27.39 15.76
N SER A 220 -23.23 27.89 16.96
CA SER A 220 -24.23 28.60 17.79
C SER A 220 -24.84 29.83 17.11
N ASP A 221 -24.29 30.24 15.97
CA ASP A 221 -24.77 31.31 15.09
C ASP A 221 -25.87 30.88 14.09
N GLY A 222 -26.24 29.60 14.06
CA GLY A 222 -27.27 29.08 13.14
C GLY A 222 -26.82 28.92 11.69
N SER A 223 -25.54 29.13 11.38
CA SER A 223 -25.00 28.93 10.03
C SER A 223 -24.97 27.45 9.64
N VAL A 224 -25.19 27.18 8.35
CA VAL A 224 -25.05 25.84 7.79
C VAL A 224 -23.56 25.53 7.75
N TRP A 225 -23.12 24.45 8.41
CA TRP A 225 -21.75 23.98 8.23
C TRP A 225 -21.54 23.73 6.74
N PRO A 226 -20.48 24.30 6.15
CA PRO A 226 -20.18 23.94 4.78
C PRO A 226 -19.86 22.46 4.67
N SER A 227 -20.17 21.86 3.52
CA SER A 227 -19.88 20.45 3.27
C SER A 227 -18.46 20.10 3.67
N GLY A 228 -18.34 19.03 4.46
CA GLY A 228 -17.12 18.79 5.19
C GLY A 228 -15.91 18.54 4.29
N PRO A 229 -14.69 18.89 4.75
CA PRO A 229 -13.48 18.95 3.93
C PRO A 229 -13.00 17.58 3.46
N CYS A 230 -13.61 16.47 3.86
CA CYS A 230 -13.19 15.13 3.46
C CYS A 230 -14.16 14.46 2.48
N ILE A 231 -15.17 15.18 1.99
CA ILE A 231 -16.11 14.69 0.98
C ILE A 231 -15.60 15.02 -0.43
N TYR A 232 -15.50 13.98 -1.26
CA TYR A 232 -15.32 14.12 -2.70
C TYR A 232 -16.64 14.49 -3.37
N ASP A 233 -16.62 15.60 -4.08
CA ASP A 233 -17.66 15.99 -5.03
C ASP A 233 -17.40 15.33 -6.38
N ASP A 234 -18.18 14.32 -6.73
CA ASP A 234 -18.15 13.67 -8.03
C ASP A 234 -19.17 14.28 -9.01
N GLY A 235 -19.89 15.34 -8.61
CA GLY A 235 -20.92 15.97 -9.43
C GLY A 235 -22.21 15.15 -9.57
N LEU A 236 -22.45 14.15 -8.69
CA LEU A 236 -23.56 13.20 -8.80
C LEU A 236 -24.42 13.07 -7.54
N GLU A 237 -24.20 13.92 -6.54
CA GLU A 237 -24.86 13.86 -5.23
C GLU A 237 -26.40 13.76 -5.35
N ALA A 238 -27.00 14.54 -6.27
CA ALA A 238 -28.45 14.61 -6.46
C ALA A 238 -29.06 13.30 -7.00
N GLU A 239 -28.32 12.53 -7.80
CA GLU A 239 -28.80 11.29 -8.38
C GLU A 239 -28.55 10.08 -7.46
N ALA A 240 -27.40 10.07 -6.77
CA ALA A 240 -26.93 8.90 -6.05
C ALA A 240 -27.43 8.83 -4.59
N ASN A 241 -27.90 9.95 -4.01
CA ASN A 241 -28.21 10.09 -2.58
C ASN A 241 -27.05 9.60 -1.66
N GLN A 242 -25.84 9.59 -2.20
CA GLN A 242 -24.61 9.12 -1.57
C GLN A 242 -23.49 10.08 -1.96
N VAL A 243 -22.54 10.23 -1.05
CA VAL A 243 -21.32 11.01 -1.25
C VAL A 243 -20.11 10.16 -0.88
N SER A 244 -18.99 10.44 -1.52
CA SER A 244 -17.76 9.69 -1.32
C SER A 244 -16.93 10.35 -0.22
N LEU A 245 -16.78 9.67 0.90
CA LEU A 245 -15.98 10.11 2.05
C LEU A 245 -14.55 9.59 1.93
N LEU A 246 -13.56 10.48 1.95
CA LEU A 246 -12.17 10.14 2.25
C LEU A 246 -11.97 10.16 3.77
N TRP A 247 -11.28 9.16 4.31
CA TRP A 247 -10.95 9.15 5.72
C TRP A 247 -9.65 8.37 5.97
N GLY A 248 -8.96 8.71 7.05
CA GLY A 248 -7.65 8.16 7.36
C GLY A 248 -6.99 8.92 8.51
N GLU A 249 -5.66 8.83 8.56
CA GLU A 249 -4.87 9.47 9.63
C GLU A 249 -5.00 10.99 9.66
N ASP A 250 -5.12 11.64 8.50
CA ASP A 250 -5.21 13.12 8.42
C ASP A 250 -6.55 13.63 8.92
N GLU A 251 -7.59 12.81 8.78
CA GLU A 251 -8.95 13.07 9.20
C GLU A 251 -9.17 12.66 10.68
N GLY A 252 -8.11 12.23 11.37
CA GLY A 252 -8.13 11.89 12.80
C GLY A 252 -8.43 10.43 13.14
N PHE A 253 -8.50 9.55 12.15
CA PHE A 253 -8.70 8.11 12.35
C PHE A 253 -7.37 7.37 12.49
N ARG A 254 -7.40 6.19 13.11
CA ARG A 254 -6.23 5.30 13.13
C ARG A 254 -6.04 4.64 11.77
N ARG A 255 -4.78 4.51 11.36
CA ARG A 255 -4.37 3.67 10.23
C ARG A 255 -4.78 2.22 10.46
N ARG A 256 -5.48 1.60 9.51
CA ARG A 256 -5.96 0.21 9.64
C ARG A 256 -5.97 -0.47 8.29
N VAL A 257 -5.78 -1.78 8.30
CA VAL A 257 -5.82 -2.59 7.08
C VAL A 257 -7.23 -2.60 6.51
N SER A 258 -7.35 -2.39 5.20
CA SER A 258 -8.63 -2.50 4.51
C SER A 258 -9.27 -3.87 4.72
N ARG A 259 -10.58 -3.89 4.98
CA ARG A 259 -11.37 -5.14 5.04
C ARG A 259 -11.37 -5.94 3.74
N GLY A 260 -10.94 -5.33 2.63
CA GLY A 260 -10.70 -6.07 1.38
C GLY A 260 -9.66 -7.19 1.53
N ILE A 261 -8.91 -7.24 2.62
CA ILE A 261 -7.91 -8.28 2.84
C ILE A 261 -8.53 -9.66 3.07
N ASN A 262 -9.74 -9.71 3.64
CA ASN A 262 -10.43 -10.96 3.92
C ASN A 262 -10.87 -11.70 2.64
N SER A 263 -10.93 -11.00 1.51
CA SER A 263 -11.22 -11.62 0.22
C SER A 263 -9.96 -12.02 -0.55
N MET A 264 -8.77 -11.85 0.02
CA MET A 264 -7.52 -12.06 -0.68
C MET A 264 -7.09 -13.54 -0.65
N PRO A 265 -6.56 -14.08 -1.77
CA PRO A 265 -5.97 -15.41 -1.78
C PRO A 265 -4.84 -15.54 -0.74
N ALA A 266 -4.83 -16.64 0.01
CA ALA A 266 -3.83 -16.88 1.08
C ALA A 266 -2.38 -16.80 0.58
N GLY A 267 -2.10 -17.26 -0.64
CA GLY A 267 -0.77 -17.19 -1.25
C GLY A 267 -0.24 -15.76 -1.43
N LEU A 268 -1.12 -14.77 -1.56
CA LEU A 268 -0.74 -13.36 -1.66
C LEU A 268 -0.59 -12.70 -0.28
N LEU A 269 -1.02 -13.36 0.80
CA LEU A 269 -0.93 -12.87 2.17
C LEU A 269 0.43 -13.17 2.83
N ALA A 270 1.28 -13.98 2.20
CA ALA A 270 2.61 -14.30 2.70
C ALA A 270 3.59 -13.10 2.63
N SER A 271 4.66 -13.15 3.44
CA SER A 271 5.77 -12.17 3.39
C SER A 271 6.55 -12.21 2.06
N ARG A 272 6.39 -13.30 1.30
CA ARG A 272 6.79 -13.43 -0.11
C ARG A 272 5.60 -13.98 -0.89
N PRO A 273 4.78 -13.11 -1.49
CA PRO A 273 3.54 -13.54 -2.12
C PRO A 273 3.82 -14.26 -3.42
N PHE A 274 3.05 -15.33 -3.66
CA PHE A 274 3.03 -16.02 -4.93
C PHE A 274 1.60 -16.22 -5.39
N THR A 275 1.43 -16.18 -6.71
CA THR A 275 0.19 -16.63 -7.36
C THR A 275 0.04 -18.14 -7.23
N VAL A 276 -1.17 -18.65 -7.50
CA VAL A 276 -1.45 -20.10 -7.51
C VAL A 276 -0.52 -20.84 -8.49
N ASP A 277 -0.16 -20.19 -9.59
CA ASP A 277 0.73 -20.73 -10.63
C ASP A 277 2.24 -20.55 -10.29
N GLY A 278 2.58 -20.07 -9.09
CA GLY A 278 3.97 -19.96 -8.62
C GLY A 278 4.71 -18.70 -9.07
N TYR A 279 4.06 -17.78 -9.77
CA TYR A 279 4.66 -16.50 -10.15
C TYR A 279 4.71 -15.49 -9.01
N ASN A 280 5.63 -14.52 -9.09
CA ASN A 280 5.72 -13.43 -8.11
C ASN A 280 4.36 -12.71 -8.00
N GLY A 281 3.80 -12.64 -6.79
CA GLY A 281 2.52 -12.02 -6.48
C GLY A 281 2.62 -10.63 -5.82
N GLU A 282 3.82 -10.04 -5.74
CA GLU A 282 4.05 -8.77 -5.01
C GLU A 282 3.23 -7.63 -5.60
N GLY A 283 3.27 -7.46 -6.93
CA GLY A 283 2.49 -6.43 -7.63
C GLY A 283 0.99 -6.57 -7.40
N LEU A 284 0.45 -7.79 -7.52
CA LEU A 284 -0.97 -8.10 -7.25
C LEU A 284 -1.35 -7.77 -5.80
N CYS A 285 -0.51 -8.16 -4.83
CA CYS A 285 -0.79 -7.94 -3.42
C CYS A 285 -0.88 -6.44 -3.08
N LEU A 286 0.02 -5.63 -3.63
CA LEU A 286 0.01 -4.18 -3.43
C LEU A 286 -1.18 -3.52 -4.13
N ALA A 287 -1.46 -3.90 -5.37
CA ALA A 287 -2.59 -3.36 -6.13
C ALA A 287 -3.93 -3.66 -5.44
N PHE A 288 -4.14 -4.89 -4.96
CA PHE A 288 -5.37 -5.27 -4.26
C PHE A 288 -5.57 -4.43 -2.99
N GLY A 289 -4.49 -4.12 -2.27
CA GLY A 289 -4.54 -3.23 -1.11
C GLY A 289 -5.01 -1.81 -1.48
N LEU A 290 -4.49 -1.25 -2.58
CA LEU A 290 -4.92 0.07 -3.06
C LEU A 290 -6.37 0.07 -3.52
N LEU A 291 -6.74 -0.86 -4.40
CA LEU A 291 -8.08 -0.95 -4.98
C LEU A 291 -9.12 -1.25 -3.90
N GLY A 292 -8.76 -2.09 -2.93
CA GLY A 292 -9.58 -2.39 -1.75
C GLY A 292 -9.85 -1.17 -0.87
N ARG A 293 -9.02 -0.12 -0.91
CA ARG A 293 -9.22 1.15 -0.20
C ARG A 293 -9.82 2.26 -1.06
N ASN A 294 -9.54 2.25 -2.36
CA ASN A 294 -9.98 3.27 -3.31
C ASN A 294 -11.31 2.90 -4.00
N LYS A 295 -12.22 2.26 -3.26
CA LYS A 295 -13.55 1.90 -3.77
C LYS A 295 -14.30 3.17 -4.13
N GLY A 296 -14.60 3.35 -5.41
CA GLY A 296 -15.35 4.49 -5.92
C GLY A 296 -16.85 4.32 -5.75
N LEU A 297 -17.60 5.41 -5.85
CA LEU A 297 -19.06 5.35 -5.98
C LEU A 297 -19.48 4.75 -7.32
N ARG A 298 -18.72 5.02 -8.40
CA ARG A 298 -19.07 4.56 -9.75
C ARG A 298 -17.85 4.04 -10.53
N PRO A 299 -17.32 2.85 -10.17
CA PRO A 299 -16.20 2.25 -10.90
C PRO A 299 -16.44 2.05 -12.40
N ALA A 300 -17.71 1.87 -12.80
CA ALA A 300 -18.11 1.74 -14.20
C ALA A 300 -17.97 3.01 -15.05
N GLN A 301 -17.73 4.16 -14.43
CA GLN A 301 -17.51 5.41 -15.18
C GLN A 301 -16.03 5.66 -15.48
N TYR A 302 -15.10 4.93 -14.85
CA TYR A 302 -13.68 5.09 -15.11
C TYR A 302 -13.36 4.78 -16.57
N ILE A 303 -12.44 5.56 -17.13
CA ILE A 303 -12.09 5.48 -18.53
C ILE A 303 -10.68 4.94 -18.62
N PHE A 304 -10.57 3.70 -19.07
CA PHE A 304 -9.28 3.09 -19.39
C PHE A 304 -9.46 2.06 -20.50
N ASP A 305 -9.50 2.56 -21.73
CA ASP A 305 -9.80 1.77 -22.93
C ASP A 305 -8.56 1.02 -23.45
N VAL A 306 -8.10 0.00 -22.74
CA VAL A 306 -6.90 -0.79 -23.12
C VAL A 306 -7.01 -1.38 -24.54
N GLU A 307 -8.21 -1.80 -24.94
CA GLU A 307 -8.45 -2.51 -26.19
C GLU A 307 -8.83 -1.59 -27.37
N ASP A 308 -8.84 -0.28 -27.14
CA ASP A 308 -9.36 0.74 -28.06
C ASP A 308 -10.81 0.43 -28.52
N LYS A 309 -11.62 -0.24 -27.69
CA LYS A 309 -12.98 -0.69 -28.03
C LYS A 309 -13.91 0.51 -28.16
N LEU A 310 -13.93 1.40 -27.17
CA LEU A 310 -14.77 2.60 -27.21
C LEU A 310 -14.34 3.51 -28.36
N LYS A 311 -13.02 3.64 -28.60
CA LYS A 311 -12.48 4.41 -29.73
C LYS A 311 -12.94 3.82 -31.08
N LYS A 312 -12.91 2.50 -31.24
CA LYS A 312 -13.40 1.81 -32.46
C LYS A 312 -14.90 1.97 -32.65
N GLU A 313 -15.68 1.78 -31.59
CA GLU A 313 -17.14 2.00 -31.63
C GLU A 313 -17.46 3.43 -32.08
N GLN A 314 -16.68 4.41 -31.61
CA GLN A 314 -16.80 5.83 -31.98
C GLN A 314 -16.20 6.18 -33.35
N GLY A 315 -15.69 5.21 -34.12
CA GLY A 315 -15.04 5.48 -35.41
C GLY A 315 -13.75 6.31 -35.32
N ILE A 316 -13.17 6.44 -34.12
CA ILE A 316 -11.94 7.19 -33.89
C ILE A 316 -10.77 6.35 -34.42
N THR A 317 -10.21 6.79 -35.53
CA THR A 317 -9.05 6.15 -36.14
C THR A 317 -7.79 6.84 -35.64
N ARG A 318 -6.92 6.11 -34.93
CA ARG A 318 -5.62 6.66 -34.49
C ARG A 318 -4.70 6.81 -35.69
N ASP A 319 -3.92 7.89 -35.69
CA ASP A 319 -2.83 8.13 -36.67
C ASP A 319 -1.84 6.95 -36.72
N ARG A 320 -1.72 6.21 -35.61
CA ARG A 320 -0.99 4.94 -35.49
C ARG A 320 -1.92 3.81 -35.06
N SER A 321 -2.84 3.39 -35.94
CA SER A 321 -3.82 2.32 -35.69
C SER A 321 -3.22 0.96 -35.30
N LYS A 322 -1.91 0.76 -35.49
CA LYS A 322 -1.20 -0.49 -35.12
C LYS A 322 -0.69 -0.52 -33.67
N THR A 323 -0.63 0.61 -32.97
CA THR A 323 -0.16 0.69 -31.58
C THR A 323 -1.34 0.80 -30.62
N ARG A 324 -1.57 -0.27 -29.83
CA ARG A 324 -2.57 -0.30 -28.75
C ARG A 324 -2.17 0.65 -27.61
N ILE A 325 -3.13 1.10 -26.78
CA ILE A 325 -2.82 1.91 -25.58
C ILE A 325 -1.77 1.23 -24.68
N THR A 326 -1.87 -0.08 -24.50
CA THR A 326 -0.88 -0.85 -23.74
C THR A 326 0.52 -0.78 -24.33
N ALA A 327 0.64 -0.85 -25.65
CA ALA A 327 1.93 -0.70 -26.33
C ALA A 327 2.47 0.74 -26.16
N GLU A 328 1.61 1.75 -26.22
CA GLU A 328 2.02 3.14 -26.00
C GLU A 328 2.49 3.36 -24.56
N LEU A 329 1.74 2.86 -23.56
CA LEU A 329 2.13 2.89 -22.15
C LEU A 329 3.47 2.18 -21.91
N GLU A 330 3.71 1.05 -22.58
CA GLU A 330 4.98 0.32 -22.51
C GLU A 330 6.13 1.08 -23.17
N ASN A 331 5.88 1.68 -24.33
CA ASN A 331 6.90 2.40 -25.11
C ASN A 331 7.23 3.77 -24.52
N SER A 332 6.26 4.43 -23.90
CA SER A 332 6.44 5.72 -23.23
C SER A 332 6.94 5.58 -21.80
N SER A 333 6.84 4.39 -21.22
CA SER A 333 7.33 4.11 -19.87
C SER A 333 8.81 4.43 -19.74
N THR A 334 9.20 4.98 -18.60
CA THR A 334 10.61 5.15 -18.22
C THR A 334 11.36 3.83 -18.11
N TRP A 335 10.63 2.71 -18.01
CA TRP A 335 11.18 1.35 -17.94
C TRP A 335 11.09 0.62 -19.28
N SER A 336 10.86 1.30 -20.40
CA SER A 336 10.77 0.62 -21.69
C SER A 336 12.10 -0.05 -22.10
N PRO A 337 12.09 -1.33 -22.53
CA PRO A 337 10.96 -2.26 -22.55
C PRO A 337 10.61 -2.78 -21.15
N ARG A 338 9.32 -2.76 -20.80
CA ARG A 338 8.86 -3.14 -19.45
C ARG A 338 9.24 -4.58 -19.07
N PRO A 339 9.99 -4.80 -17.98
CA PRO A 339 10.50 -6.13 -17.60
C PRO A 339 9.40 -7.18 -17.40
N ASN A 340 8.32 -6.81 -16.71
CA ASN A 340 7.29 -7.77 -16.31
C ASN A 340 6.08 -7.83 -17.25
N LYS A 341 6.17 -7.29 -18.47
CA LYS A 341 5.04 -7.31 -19.43
C LYS A 341 4.52 -8.72 -19.74
N VAL A 342 5.39 -9.74 -19.66
CA VAL A 342 5.05 -11.15 -19.88
C VAL A 342 4.06 -11.69 -18.84
N MET A 343 3.95 -11.03 -17.69
CA MET A 343 3.07 -11.41 -16.59
C MET A 343 1.60 -10.99 -16.81
N ARG A 344 1.31 -10.20 -17.85
CA ARG A 344 0.01 -9.56 -18.06
C ARG A 344 -1.15 -10.56 -18.12
N SER A 345 -1.04 -11.61 -18.93
CA SER A 345 -2.13 -12.60 -19.06
C SER A 345 -2.41 -13.34 -17.75
N TYR A 346 -1.35 -13.64 -16.98
CA TYR A 346 -1.48 -14.30 -15.68
C TYR A 346 -2.14 -13.38 -14.65
N TYR A 347 -1.73 -12.12 -14.60
CA TYR A 347 -2.29 -11.14 -13.67
C TYR A 347 -3.73 -10.78 -14.01
N ALA A 348 -4.05 -10.65 -15.30
CA ALA A 348 -5.43 -10.43 -15.78
C ALA A 348 -6.35 -11.56 -15.31
N LYS A 349 -5.93 -12.83 -15.47
CA LYS A 349 -6.68 -13.98 -14.98
C LYS A 349 -6.91 -13.93 -13.46
N ALA A 350 -5.86 -13.66 -12.68
CA ALA A 350 -5.99 -13.57 -11.22
C ALA A 350 -6.91 -12.41 -10.78
N ILE A 351 -6.91 -11.31 -11.52
CA ILE A 351 -7.80 -10.16 -11.29
C ILE A 351 -9.23 -10.49 -11.68
N ASP A 352 -9.46 -11.20 -12.78
CA ASP A 352 -10.79 -11.64 -13.20
C ASP A 352 -11.40 -12.60 -12.18
N GLU A 353 -10.61 -13.50 -11.60
CA GLU A 353 -11.06 -14.38 -10.52
C GLU A 353 -11.50 -13.60 -9.26
N GLN A 354 -10.79 -12.52 -8.92
CA GLN A 354 -11.06 -11.72 -7.72
C GLN A 354 -12.14 -10.64 -7.91
N TYR A 355 -12.15 -10.00 -9.08
CA TYR A 355 -12.90 -8.79 -9.41
C TYR A 355 -13.78 -8.96 -10.64
N GLY A 356 -14.07 -10.19 -11.09
CA GLY A 356 -14.80 -10.46 -12.33
C GLY A 356 -16.21 -9.85 -12.42
N THR A 357 -16.81 -9.48 -11.29
CA THR A 357 -18.10 -8.76 -11.24
C THR A 357 -17.97 -7.26 -11.53
N LEU A 358 -16.76 -6.70 -11.46
CA LEU A 358 -16.48 -5.31 -11.80
C LEU A 358 -16.28 -5.15 -13.32
N PRO A 359 -16.50 -3.95 -13.88
CA PRO A 359 -16.31 -3.68 -15.30
C PRO A 359 -14.91 -4.00 -15.80
N GLU A 360 -14.81 -4.39 -17.07
CA GLU A 360 -13.55 -4.77 -17.72
C GLU A 360 -12.47 -3.69 -17.63
N ASP A 361 -12.84 -2.42 -17.85
CA ASP A 361 -11.92 -1.28 -17.72
C ASP A 361 -11.28 -1.19 -16.33
N PHE A 362 -12.04 -1.49 -15.27
CA PHE A 362 -11.51 -1.52 -13.91
C PHE A 362 -10.48 -2.65 -13.74
N ARG A 363 -10.77 -3.83 -14.28
CA ARG A 363 -9.88 -5.00 -14.22
C ARG A 363 -8.60 -4.78 -15.04
N ASN A 364 -8.73 -4.10 -16.18
CA ASN A 364 -7.60 -3.69 -17.02
C ASN A 364 -6.68 -2.70 -16.29
N VAL A 365 -7.25 -1.69 -15.62
CA VAL A 365 -6.50 -0.76 -14.76
C VAL A 365 -5.80 -1.52 -13.62
N ALA A 366 -6.52 -2.41 -12.94
CA ALA A 366 -5.96 -3.21 -11.85
C ALA A 366 -4.76 -4.06 -12.31
N THR A 367 -4.85 -4.60 -13.54
CA THR A 367 -3.79 -5.39 -14.15
C THR A 367 -2.57 -4.53 -14.42
N GLU A 368 -2.75 -3.37 -15.05
CA GLU A 368 -1.63 -2.47 -15.33
C GLU A 368 -0.96 -1.93 -14.05
N ILE A 369 -1.73 -1.57 -13.03
CA ILE A 369 -1.17 -1.15 -11.73
C ILE A 369 -0.34 -2.28 -11.10
N SER A 370 -0.84 -3.51 -11.14
CA SER A 370 -0.16 -4.68 -10.58
C SER A 370 1.18 -4.93 -11.28
N LEU A 371 1.21 -4.83 -12.61
CA LEU A 371 2.44 -4.99 -13.38
C LEU A 371 3.41 -3.82 -13.13
N ILE A 372 2.92 -2.57 -13.04
CA ILE A 372 3.76 -1.41 -12.73
C ILE A 372 4.37 -1.53 -11.34
N PHE A 373 3.64 -2.05 -10.35
CA PHE A 373 4.19 -2.32 -9.01
C PHE A 373 5.25 -3.39 -8.97
N LEU A 374 5.24 -4.30 -9.94
CA LEU A 374 6.30 -5.28 -10.11
C LEU A 374 7.53 -4.69 -10.84
N ASP A 375 7.33 -3.68 -11.68
CA ASP A 375 8.39 -2.98 -12.42
C ASP A 375 9.09 -1.88 -11.59
N ILE A 376 8.36 -1.19 -10.71
CA ILE A 376 8.87 -0.08 -9.90
C ILE A 376 9.72 -0.59 -8.72
N GLN A 377 10.79 0.15 -8.40
CA GLN A 377 11.57 -0.11 -7.19
C GLN A 377 10.78 0.19 -5.90
N GLU A 378 11.19 -0.46 -4.80
CA GLU A 378 10.48 -0.38 -3.53
C GLU A 378 10.56 1.01 -2.89
N ILE A 379 11.69 1.72 -3.02
CA ILE A 379 11.89 3.04 -2.40
C ILE A 379 11.04 4.12 -3.09
N PRO A 380 11.07 4.30 -4.44
CA PRO A 380 10.17 5.24 -5.12
C PRO A 380 8.70 4.95 -4.86
N LEU A 381 8.29 3.66 -4.91
CA LEU A 381 6.92 3.26 -4.59
C LEU A 381 6.54 3.64 -3.16
N ARG A 382 7.44 3.48 -2.20
CA ARG A 382 7.21 3.93 -0.83
C ARG A 382 6.95 5.41 -0.76
N THR A 383 7.77 6.22 -1.43
CA THR A 383 7.61 7.67 -1.44
C THR A 383 6.26 8.05 -2.04
N TRP A 384 5.87 7.40 -3.14
CA TRP A 384 4.56 7.59 -3.75
C TRP A 384 3.40 7.25 -2.79
N LEU A 385 3.47 6.11 -2.09
CA LEU A 385 2.47 5.67 -1.11
C LEU A 385 2.42 6.58 0.12
N ARG A 386 3.57 7.07 0.61
CA ARG A 386 3.66 8.01 1.74
C ARG A 386 3.04 9.37 1.40
N ASN A 387 3.15 9.77 0.14
CA ASN A 387 2.55 10.99 -0.39
C ASN A 387 1.07 10.83 -0.76
N LYS A 388 0.46 9.66 -0.48
CA LYS A 388 -0.98 9.39 -0.64
C LYS A 388 -1.49 9.57 -2.07
N LEU A 389 -0.62 9.29 -3.03
CA LEU A 389 -0.90 9.42 -4.46
C LEU A 389 -1.73 8.25 -5.01
N ASP A 390 -2.12 7.31 -4.15
CA ASP A 390 -3.08 6.25 -4.44
C ASP A 390 -4.54 6.74 -4.50
N GLN A 391 -4.81 7.96 -4.03
CA GLN A 391 -6.12 8.61 -4.09
C GLN A 391 -6.05 9.87 -4.98
N GLN A 392 -7.19 10.24 -5.57
CA GLN A 392 -7.32 11.54 -6.24
C GLN A 392 -7.05 12.66 -5.22
N SER A 393 -6.38 13.75 -5.60
CA SER A 393 -6.13 14.83 -4.64
C SER A 393 -7.45 15.45 -4.12
N MET A 394 -7.63 15.41 -2.79
CA MET A 394 -8.77 16.05 -2.12
C MET A 394 -8.72 17.57 -2.29
N ASP A 395 -7.52 18.16 -2.32
CA ASP A 395 -7.36 19.60 -2.54
C ASP A 395 -7.80 20.02 -3.93
N VAL A 396 -7.48 19.21 -4.96
CA VAL A 396 -8.00 19.42 -6.32
C VAL A 396 -9.52 19.30 -6.34
N ASN A 397 -10.09 18.33 -5.63
CA ASN A 397 -11.54 18.16 -5.56
C ASN A 397 -12.24 19.36 -4.89
N LYS A 398 -11.72 19.83 -3.75
CA LYS A 398 -12.21 21.06 -3.07
C LYS A 398 -12.13 22.28 -3.97
N LEU A 399 -10.98 22.44 -4.63
CA LEU A 399 -10.71 23.55 -5.52
C LEU A 399 -11.73 23.62 -6.65
N MET A 400 -12.01 22.49 -7.31
CA MET A 400 -12.95 22.43 -8.43
C MET A 400 -14.42 22.51 -7.99
N SER A 401 -14.77 21.93 -6.84
CA SER A 401 -16.15 21.94 -6.34
C SER A 401 -16.57 23.29 -5.74
N ALA A 402 -15.63 24.24 -5.57
CA ALA A 402 -15.83 25.52 -4.87
C ALA A 402 -16.42 25.34 -3.46
N ARG A 403 -16.10 24.20 -2.81
CA ARG A 403 -16.35 24.02 -1.38
C ARG A 403 -15.48 25.02 -0.63
N PRO A 404 -15.93 25.60 0.49
CA PRO A 404 -15.29 26.78 1.04
C PRO A 404 -13.88 26.46 1.53
N THR A 405 -12.94 26.77 0.67
CA THR A 405 -11.59 27.17 1.03
C THR A 405 -11.66 28.65 1.43
N PRO A 406 -10.98 29.06 2.52
CA PRO A 406 -11.04 30.43 3.04
C PRO A 406 -10.47 31.51 2.09
N VAL A 407 -10.10 31.14 0.86
CA VAL A 407 -9.41 32.02 -0.08
C VAL A 407 -9.98 31.76 -1.48
N ILE A 408 -10.52 32.82 -2.09
CA ILE A 408 -10.86 33.00 -3.52
C ILE A 408 -12.27 32.55 -3.96
N THR A 409 -13.08 33.56 -4.33
CA THR A 409 -14.25 33.46 -5.21
C THR A 409 -13.81 33.01 -6.60
N ARG A 410 -13.68 31.71 -6.81
CA ARG A 410 -13.34 31.11 -8.11
C ARG A 410 -14.60 30.61 -8.84
N PRO A 411 -14.58 30.54 -10.19
CA PRO A 411 -15.63 29.87 -10.94
C PRO A 411 -15.73 28.40 -10.50
N LYS A 412 -16.93 27.98 -10.11
CA LYS A 412 -17.22 26.60 -9.71
C LYS A 412 -17.26 25.68 -10.94
N ALA A 413 -16.63 24.51 -10.85
CA ALA A 413 -16.72 23.51 -11.92
C ALA A 413 -18.16 22.99 -12.06
N THR A 414 -18.60 22.74 -13.29
CA THR A 414 -19.93 22.15 -13.51
C THR A 414 -19.97 20.69 -13.04
N PRO A 415 -21.14 20.11 -12.75
CA PRO A 415 -21.26 18.71 -12.39
C PRO A 415 -20.59 17.76 -13.40
N ALA A 416 -20.75 18.03 -14.71
CA ALA A 416 -20.10 17.27 -15.77
C ALA A 416 -18.55 17.35 -15.71
N GLN A 417 -17.99 18.51 -15.34
CA GLN A 417 -16.54 18.66 -15.15
C GLN A 417 -16.05 17.86 -13.95
N LEU A 418 -16.78 17.87 -12.83
CA LEU A 418 -16.45 17.07 -11.64
C LEU A 418 -16.51 15.57 -11.92
N GLN A 419 -17.53 15.13 -12.66
CA GLN A 419 -17.62 13.75 -13.14
C GLN A 419 -16.41 13.39 -14.01
N THR A 420 -16.02 14.26 -14.95
CA THR A 420 -14.86 14.03 -15.81
C THR A 420 -13.56 13.90 -15.01
N LEU A 421 -13.37 14.76 -14.00
CA LEU A 421 -12.21 14.69 -13.10
C LEU A 421 -12.17 13.35 -12.35
N TYR A 422 -13.32 12.92 -11.83
CA TYR A 422 -13.46 11.64 -11.14
C TYR A 422 -13.12 10.47 -12.06
N ARG A 423 -13.64 10.47 -13.29
CA ARG A 423 -13.39 9.44 -14.32
C ARG A 423 -11.92 9.32 -14.70
N ALA A 424 -11.20 10.43 -14.75
CA ALA A 424 -9.78 10.49 -15.08
C ALA A 424 -8.83 10.03 -13.95
N SER A 425 -9.33 9.84 -12.73
CA SER A 425 -8.50 9.59 -11.55
C SER A 425 -7.65 8.32 -11.62
N TYR A 426 -8.13 7.23 -12.22
CA TYR A 426 -7.33 6.01 -12.31
C TYR A 426 -6.26 6.11 -13.41
N THR A 427 -6.56 6.81 -14.50
CA THR A 427 -5.59 7.10 -15.56
C THR A 427 -4.45 7.98 -15.04
N SER A 428 -4.76 9.04 -14.30
CA SER A 428 -3.72 9.88 -13.69
C SER A 428 -2.88 9.11 -12.67
N MET A 429 -3.48 8.17 -11.95
CA MET A 429 -2.76 7.28 -11.03
C MET A 429 -1.77 6.39 -11.78
N VAL A 430 -2.21 5.70 -12.84
CA VAL A 430 -1.36 4.86 -13.71
C VAL A 430 -0.22 5.69 -14.30
N LEU A 431 -0.51 6.90 -14.79
CA LEU A 431 0.52 7.78 -15.35
C LEU A 431 1.52 8.26 -14.31
N SER A 432 1.06 8.63 -13.11
CA SER A 432 1.97 9.03 -12.03
C SER A 432 2.97 7.94 -11.66
N LEU A 433 2.56 6.68 -11.79
CA LEU A 433 3.40 5.52 -11.57
C LEU A 433 4.30 5.23 -12.79
N ASN A 434 3.78 5.31 -14.02
CA ASN A 434 4.50 4.89 -15.23
C ASN A 434 5.75 5.74 -15.60
N TYR A 435 5.93 6.90 -14.96
CA TYR A 435 7.05 7.82 -15.23
C TYR A 435 8.02 7.97 -14.05
N PHE A 436 8.02 7.05 -13.07
CA PHE A 436 9.07 7.04 -12.06
C PHE A 436 10.43 6.72 -12.69
N ALA A 437 11.49 7.38 -12.23
CA ALA A 437 12.83 7.12 -12.74
C ALA A 437 13.25 5.65 -12.50
N PRO A 438 13.90 5.00 -13.48
CA PRO A 438 14.36 3.62 -13.36
C PRO A 438 15.51 3.47 -12.36
N SER A 439 15.66 2.25 -11.86
CA SER A 439 16.77 1.77 -11.04
C SER A 439 18.14 2.20 -11.57
N GLY A 440 19.01 2.75 -10.70
CA GLY A 440 20.44 2.90 -11.03
C GLY A 440 20.82 4.10 -11.90
N THR A 441 19.85 4.88 -12.39
CA THR A 441 20.17 6.23 -12.90
C THR A 441 20.41 7.17 -11.72
N THR A 442 21.63 7.14 -11.18
CA THR A 442 22.17 8.15 -10.25
C THR A 442 22.40 9.49 -10.95
N SER A 443 21.43 9.94 -11.76
CA SER A 443 21.40 11.34 -12.12
C SER A 443 20.84 12.08 -10.92
N ILE A 444 21.74 12.42 -9.99
CA ILE A 444 21.60 13.50 -9.01
C ILE A 444 21.61 14.82 -9.80
N THR A 445 20.80 14.94 -10.85
CA THR A 445 20.45 16.22 -11.41
C THR A 445 19.26 16.71 -10.61
N ARG A 446 19.33 17.98 -10.19
CA ARG A 446 18.38 18.71 -9.34
C ARG A 446 16.88 18.55 -9.70
N ALA A 447 16.53 17.95 -10.83
CA ALA A 447 15.15 17.69 -11.24
C ALA A 447 14.45 16.58 -10.43
N ASN A 448 15.19 15.66 -9.80
CA ASN A 448 14.63 14.56 -9.00
C ASN A 448 14.35 14.92 -7.52
N SER A 449 14.49 16.19 -7.13
CA SER A 449 14.04 16.66 -5.80
C SER A 449 12.54 16.97 -5.75
N ALA A 450 11.86 16.95 -6.88
CA ALA A 450 10.42 17.14 -6.92
C ALA A 450 9.74 15.89 -6.34
N SER A 451 8.97 16.09 -5.28
CA SER A 451 8.07 15.07 -4.74
C SER A 451 7.20 14.50 -5.88
N PRO A 452 6.97 13.18 -5.97
CA PRO A 452 6.09 12.64 -6.99
C PRO A 452 4.71 13.30 -6.91
N VAL A 453 4.09 13.50 -8.07
CA VAL A 453 2.78 14.14 -8.20
C VAL A 453 1.88 13.36 -9.14
N ARG A 454 0.57 13.46 -8.93
CA ARG A 454 -0.44 12.94 -9.87
C ARG A 454 -0.83 14.02 -10.88
N PRO A 455 -0.89 13.72 -12.19
CA PRO A 455 -1.33 14.65 -13.22
C PRO A 455 -2.88 14.72 -13.32
N ASP A 456 -3.60 14.83 -12.20
CA ASP A 456 -5.08 14.77 -12.15
C ASP A 456 -5.73 15.82 -13.08
N LEU A 457 -5.30 17.09 -12.98
CA LEU A 457 -5.84 18.18 -13.80
C LEU A 457 -5.51 18.04 -15.29
N ILE A 458 -4.33 17.52 -15.63
CA ILE A 458 -3.94 17.29 -17.03
C ILE A 458 -4.79 16.17 -17.63
N CYS A 459 -5.02 15.08 -16.89
CA CYS A 459 -5.87 13.99 -17.38
C CYS A 459 -7.32 14.45 -17.54
N PHE A 460 -7.80 15.27 -16.60
CA PHE A 460 -9.09 15.95 -16.75
C PHE A 460 -9.14 16.83 -18.01
N ALA A 461 -8.07 17.59 -18.32
CA ALA A 461 -7.95 18.41 -19.53
C ALA A 461 -8.39 17.68 -20.78
N LEU A 462 -7.66 16.61 -21.02
CA LEU A 462 -7.62 15.94 -22.30
C LEU A 462 -8.92 15.19 -22.46
N LEU A 463 -9.39 14.60 -21.36
CA LEU A 463 -10.67 13.94 -21.36
C LEU A 463 -11.83 14.93 -21.58
N TRP A 464 -11.82 16.09 -20.94
CA TRP A 464 -12.86 17.10 -21.11
C TRP A 464 -12.89 17.67 -22.54
N LEU A 465 -11.72 17.96 -23.11
CA LEU A 465 -11.61 18.44 -24.49
C LEU A 465 -11.96 17.38 -25.53
N ALA A 466 -11.71 16.10 -25.21
CA ALA A 466 -12.09 14.97 -26.05
C ALA A 466 -13.58 14.64 -25.93
N ASP A 467 -14.24 15.04 -24.84
CA ASP A 467 -15.67 14.83 -24.67
C ASP A 467 -16.45 15.56 -25.77
N HIS A 468 -17.51 14.92 -26.28
CA HIS A 468 -18.30 15.41 -27.43
C HIS A 468 -17.50 15.79 -28.70
N ALA A 469 -16.21 15.46 -28.81
CA ALA A 469 -15.42 15.66 -30.03
C ALA A 469 -15.95 14.76 -31.16
N VAL A 470 -16.65 13.69 -30.79
CA VAL A 470 -17.36 12.78 -31.69
C VAL A 470 -18.77 12.57 -31.14
N ARG A 471 -19.78 12.55 -32.02
CA ARG A 471 -21.19 12.30 -31.66
C ARG A 471 -21.81 11.29 -32.61
N LEU A 472 -22.73 10.47 -32.10
CA LEU A 472 -23.53 9.59 -32.95
C LEU A 472 -24.54 10.44 -33.73
N ASP A 473 -24.51 10.37 -35.05
CA ASP A 473 -25.53 10.94 -35.91
C ASP A 473 -26.77 10.03 -35.88
N PRO A 474 -27.92 10.51 -35.36
CA PRO A 474 -29.12 9.69 -35.20
C PRO A 474 -29.73 9.26 -36.54
N THR A 475 -29.37 9.91 -37.65
CA THR A 475 -29.91 9.58 -38.98
C THR A 475 -29.06 8.53 -39.69
N THR A 476 -27.74 8.60 -39.54
CA THR A 476 -26.82 7.67 -40.22
C THR A 476 -26.34 6.53 -39.33
N GLU A 477 -26.65 6.57 -38.03
CA GLU A 477 -26.11 5.68 -36.99
C GLU A 477 -24.58 5.61 -37.00
N ARG A 478 -23.93 6.64 -37.55
CA ARG A 478 -22.48 6.75 -37.62
C ARG A 478 -21.98 7.85 -36.72
N TYR A 479 -20.80 7.65 -36.17
CA TYR A 479 -20.11 8.68 -35.42
C TYR A 479 -19.56 9.74 -36.37
N VAL A 480 -19.92 11.00 -36.13
CA VAL A 480 -19.47 12.17 -36.87
C VAL A 480 -18.72 13.13 -35.93
N ARG A 481 -17.91 14.02 -36.51
CA ARG A 481 -17.24 15.07 -35.73
C ARG A 481 -18.28 15.88 -34.96
N GLY A 482 -18.13 15.89 -33.64
CA GLY A 482 -18.96 16.67 -32.74
C GLY A 482 -18.42 18.09 -32.56
N PRO A 483 -19.18 18.95 -31.87
CA PRO A 483 -18.75 20.32 -31.57
C PRO A 483 -17.53 20.38 -30.64
N GLY A 484 -17.21 19.29 -29.95
CA GLY A 484 -16.26 19.29 -28.84
C GLY A 484 -16.78 20.10 -27.65
N VAL A 485 -15.93 20.27 -26.64
CA VAL A 485 -16.22 21.16 -25.52
C VAL A 485 -15.19 22.27 -25.45
N ASN A 486 -15.64 23.48 -25.11
CA ASN A 486 -14.75 24.59 -24.84
C ASN A 486 -13.87 24.30 -23.62
N ALA A 487 -12.64 24.83 -23.66
CA ALA A 487 -11.77 24.81 -22.48
C ALA A 487 -12.49 25.49 -21.30
N PRO A 488 -12.41 24.92 -20.08
CA PRO A 488 -13.03 25.55 -18.91
C PRO A 488 -12.51 26.97 -18.69
N GLU A 489 -13.33 27.91 -18.23
CA GLU A 489 -12.89 29.30 -18.02
C GLU A 489 -11.75 29.39 -16.99
N TRP A 490 -11.81 28.56 -15.95
CA TRP A 490 -10.79 28.46 -14.89
C TRP A 490 -9.47 27.78 -15.34
N TRP A 491 -9.42 27.30 -16.59
CA TRP A 491 -8.27 26.62 -17.18
C TRP A 491 -7.07 27.54 -17.42
N VAL A 492 -7.34 28.78 -17.85
CA VAL A 492 -6.33 29.70 -18.37
C VAL A 492 -5.50 30.36 -17.25
N GLU A 493 -6.08 30.49 -16.05
CA GLU A 493 -5.43 31.17 -14.91
C GLU A 493 -4.51 30.25 -14.09
N ASN A 494 -4.85 28.96 -13.95
CA ASN A 494 -4.16 28.06 -13.00
C ASN A 494 -2.93 27.33 -13.59
N TRP A 495 -2.83 27.18 -14.91
CA TRP A 495 -1.71 26.47 -15.53
C TRP A 495 -0.41 27.30 -15.57
N LYS A 496 -0.52 28.64 -15.60
CA LYS A 496 0.65 29.53 -15.70
C LYS A 496 1.49 29.58 -14.42
N THR A 497 0.91 29.26 -13.26
CA THR A 497 1.52 29.58 -11.96
C THR A 497 1.79 28.39 -11.05
N GLY A 498 1.27 27.19 -11.33
CA GLY A 498 1.57 26.05 -10.47
C GLY A 498 1.13 24.69 -11.00
N CYS A 499 2.03 23.97 -11.66
CA CYS A 499 2.33 22.56 -11.36
C CYS A 499 3.39 22.02 -12.32
N HIS A 500 4.28 21.21 -11.76
CA HIS A 500 5.47 20.63 -12.38
C HIS A 500 5.19 20.01 -13.76
N ALA A 501 5.96 20.47 -14.75
CA ALA A 501 5.88 20.04 -16.13
C ALA A 501 6.16 18.53 -16.28
N MET A 502 5.11 17.71 -16.27
CA MET A 502 5.16 16.35 -16.78
C MET A 502 5.16 16.41 -18.32
N ASN A 503 5.92 15.53 -18.98
CA ASN A 503 6.14 15.57 -20.42
C ASN A 503 4.80 15.37 -21.18
N ILE A 504 4.24 16.46 -21.69
CA ILE A 504 2.90 16.57 -22.30
C ILE A 504 2.67 15.55 -23.43
N LYS A 505 3.73 15.15 -24.16
CA LYS A 505 3.64 14.27 -25.33
C LYS A 505 3.04 12.89 -25.05
N ALA A 506 3.30 12.32 -23.87
CA ALA A 506 2.82 10.97 -23.55
C ALA A 506 1.44 10.98 -22.85
N VAL A 507 0.98 12.16 -22.41
CA VAL A 507 -0.39 12.37 -21.95
C VAL A 507 -1.30 12.63 -23.16
N GLN A 508 -0.80 13.32 -24.19
CA GLN A 508 -1.51 13.55 -25.46
C GLN A 508 -1.73 12.30 -26.32
N SER A 509 -0.96 11.22 -26.12
CA SER A 509 -1.12 9.99 -26.90
C SER A 509 -2.16 9.03 -26.34
N LEU A 510 -2.56 9.19 -25.06
CA LEU A 510 -3.62 8.42 -24.39
C LEU A 510 -5.00 8.97 -24.72
#